data_AF-A0A416S3V9-F1
#
_entry.id   AF-A0A416S3V9-F1
#
_cell.length_a   1.000
_cell.length_b   1.000
_cell.length_c   1.000
_cell.angle_alpha   90.00
_cell.angle_beta   90.00
_cell.angle_gamma   90.00
#
_symmetry.space_group_name_H-M   'P 1'
#
loop_
_entity.id
_entity.type
_entity.pdbx_description
1 polymer ?
#
loop_
_entity_poly.entity_id
_entity_poly.type
_entity_poly.pdbx_seq_one_letter_code
_entity_poly.pdbx_strand_id
1 'polypeptide(L)'
;MTDKIEVVRVKPCDLTRGQVIRLNCTYKTELGDFIAIGSMAQDRLYVNEDVPEEDVQKFLQICSYDGDYINDDSCPIADVNDYVYGKYGCPAWSTLVDIYSKRKEQQGKAKAKVVADEYFKKIDKYRYDDEADAIFGDLEYVVSEIAQAANKTGRKTFRNLVGIDKEYVFYLGYLMGKGIINKSEG
;
A
#
# COMPACT_ATOMS: atom_id res chain seq x y z
N MET A 1 -17.04 -5.73 -0.89
CA MET A 1 -17.37 -5.57 -2.31
C MET A 1 -16.08 -5.70 -3.06
N THR A 2 -15.97 -6.64 -3.98
CA THR A 2 -14.81 -6.77 -4.86
C THR A 2 -14.97 -5.66 -5.90
N ASP A 3 -14.25 -4.55 -5.73
CA ASP A 3 -14.33 -3.42 -6.66
C ASP A 3 -13.84 -3.89 -8.04
N LYS A 4 -14.78 -4.23 -8.92
CA LYS A 4 -14.48 -4.86 -10.20
C LYS A 4 -13.90 -3.81 -11.13
N ILE A 5 -12.72 -4.09 -11.69
CA ILE A 5 -12.08 -3.21 -12.68
C ILE A 5 -12.91 -3.24 -13.97
N GLU A 6 -13.31 -2.06 -14.44
CA GLU A 6 -13.98 -1.90 -15.73
C GLU A 6 -12.93 -1.94 -16.85
N VAL A 7 -13.12 -2.81 -17.84
CA VAL A 7 -12.25 -2.84 -19.03
C VAL A 7 -12.85 -1.97 -20.12
N VAL A 8 -12.06 -1.04 -20.65
CA VAL A 8 -12.43 -0.17 -21.77
C VAL A 8 -11.51 -0.48 -22.95
N ARG A 9 -12.08 -0.96 -24.06
CA ARG A 9 -11.35 -1.16 -25.31
C ARG A 9 -11.18 0.18 -26.03
N VAL A 10 -9.95 0.51 -26.41
CA VAL A 10 -9.62 1.80 -27.05
C VAL A 10 -8.56 1.62 -28.13
N LYS A 11 -8.60 2.49 -29.14
CA LYS A 11 -7.47 2.65 -30.05
C LYS A 11 -6.37 3.46 -29.37
N PRO A 12 -5.09 3.28 -29.75
CA PRO A 12 -4.02 4.10 -29.22
C PRO A 12 -4.28 5.62 -29.37
N CYS A 13 -4.86 6.05 -30.49
CA CYS A 13 -5.18 7.46 -30.74
C CYS A 13 -6.27 8.05 -29.83
N ASP A 14 -7.05 7.21 -29.15
CA ASP A 14 -8.13 7.64 -28.25
C ASP A 14 -7.61 7.91 -26.82
N LEU A 15 -6.33 7.62 -26.57
CA LEU A 15 -5.71 7.93 -25.28
C LEU A 15 -5.63 9.44 -25.07
N THR A 16 -6.02 9.87 -23.86
CA THR A 16 -5.85 11.26 -23.44
C THR A 16 -4.38 11.63 -23.35
N ARG A 17 -4.07 12.93 -23.47
CA ARG A 17 -2.70 13.44 -23.30
C ARG A 17 -2.04 13.00 -22.00
N GLY A 18 -2.79 12.93 -20.90
CA GLY A 18 -2.28 12.46 -19.61
C GLY A 18 -1.90 10.97 -19.61
N GLN A 19 -2.70 10.13 -20.27
CA GLN A 19 -2.39 8.71 -20.46
C GLN A 19 -1.13 8.53 -21.31
N VAL A 20 -0.99 9.27 -22.41
CA VAL A 20 0.21 9.23 -23.27
C VAL A 20 1.47 9.67 -22.52
N ILE A 21 1.39 10.73 -21.70
CA ILE A 21 2.52 11.17 -20.88
C ILE A 21 2.92 10.07 -19.89
N ARG A 22 1.96 9.45 -19.20
CA ARG A 22 2.26 8.37 -18.25
C ARG A 22 2.87 7.16 -18.95
N LEU A 23 2.32 6.80 -20.11
CA LEU A 23 2.84 5.73 -20.97
C LEU A 23 4.33 5.94 -21.28
N ASN A 24 4.68 7.12 -21.83
CA ASN A 24 6.05 7.45 -22.23
C ASN A 24 6.99 7.64 -21.02
N CYS A 25 6.57 8.42 -20.03
CA CYS A 25 7.46 8.85 -18.95
C CYS A 25 7.62 7.79 -17.85
N THR A 26 6.55 7.07 -17.51
CA THR A 26 6.54 6.07 -16.44
C THR A 26 6.89 4.68 -16.97
N TYR A 27 6.21 4.22 -18.02
CA TYR A 27 6.35 2.84 -18.50
C TYR A 27 7.32 2.69 -19.67
N LYS A 28 7.89 3.80 -20.16
CA LYS A 28 8.88 3.83 -21.24
C LYS A 28 8.41 3.08 -22.50
N THR A 29 7.11 3.19 -22.79
CA THR A 29 6.51 2.63 -24.03
C THR A 29 5.91 3.76 -24.85
N GLU A 30 5.85 3.57 -26.16
CA GLU A 30 5.33 4.53 -27.13
C GLU A 30 3.89 4.21 -27.53
N LEU A 31 3.21 5.17 -28.16
CA LEU A 31 1.80 5.03 -28.50
C LEU A 31 1.53 3.82 -29.41
N GLY A 32 2.45 3.50 -30.32
CA GLY A 32 2.33 2.34 -31.23
C GLY A 32 2.41 0.99 -30.52
N ASP A 33 3.07 0.95 -29.36
CA ASP A 33 3.28 -0.25 -28.54
C ASP A 33 2.33 -0.30 -27.33
N PHE A 34 1.27 0.51 -27.36
CA PHE A 34 0.28 0.55 -26.29
C PHE A 34 -0.47 -0.78 -26.20
N ILE A 35 -0.41 -1.42 -25.03
CA ILE A 35 -1.16 -2.64 -24.70
C ILE A 35 -2.27 -2.36 -23.68
N ALA A 36 -1.90 -1.78 -22.54
CA ALA A 36 -2.85 -1.45 -21.49
C ALA A 36 -2.38 -0.26 -20.66
N ILE A 37 -3.32 0.48 -20.05
CA ILE A 37 -3.05 1.53 -19.07
C ILE A 37 -4.19 1.64 -18.04
N GLY A 38 -3.84 1.60 -16.76
CA GLY A 38 -4.81 1.68 -15.66
C GLY A 38 -5.12 3.10 -15.23
N SER A 39 -6.38 3.36 -14.86
CA SER A 39 -6.85 4.55 -14.18
C SER A 39 -7.45 4.16 -12.83
N MET A 40 -6.68 4.38 -11.75
CA MET A 40 -7.14 4.09 -10.39
C MET A 40 -8.30 4.99 -9.94
N ALA A 41 -8.35 6.24 -10.42
CA ALA A 41 -9.41 7.17 -10.06
C ALA A 41 -10.78 6.77 -10.66
N GLN A 42 -10.77 5.95 -11.70
CA GLN A 42 -11.98 5.52 -12.42
C GLN A 42 -12.20 4.01 -12.30
N ASP A 43 -11.35 3.28 -11.58
CA ASP A 43 -11.31 1.81 -11.55
C ASP A 43 -11.36 1.17 -12.95
N ARG A 44 -10.62 1.76 -13.90
CA ARG A 44 -10.61 1.36 -15.31
C ARG A 44 -9.27 0.81 -15.75
N LEU A 45 -9.32 -0.24 -16.57
CA LEU A 45 -8.22 -0.70 -17.39
C LEU A 45 -8.53 -0.40 -18.85
N TYR A 46 -7.82 0.56 -19.42
CA TYR A 46 -7.88 0.85 -20.85
C TYR A 46 -6.98 -0.15 -21.56
N VAL A 47 -7.51 -0.92 -22.50
CA VAL A 47 -6.76 -1.95 -23.24
C VAL A 47 -6.87 -1.67 -24.72
N ASN A 48 -5.77 -1.85 -25.44
CA ASN A 48 -5.77 -1.80 -26.90
C ASN A 48 -6.82 -2.78 -27.47
N GLU A 49 -7.61 -2.31 -28.44
CA GLU A 49 -8.63 -3.11 -29.10
C GLU A 49 -8.09 -4.38 -29.76
N ASP A 50 -6.83 -4.38 -30.18
CA ASP A 50 -6.18 -5.52 -30.83
C ASP A 50 -5.81 -6.66 -29.87
N VAL A 51 -5.89 -6.43 -28.55
CA VAL A 51 -5.58 -7.46 -27.55
C VAL A 51 -6.71 -8.50 -27.49
N PRO A 52 -6.44 -9.81 -27.65
CA PRO A 52 -7.46 -10.84 -27.53
C PRO A 52 -8.19 -10.83 -26.18
N GLU A 53 -9.48 -11.15 -26.15
CA GLU A 53 -10.27 -11.17 -24.92
C GLU A 53 -9.71 -12.15 -23.87
N GLU A 54 -9.18 -13.29 -24.30
CA GLU A 54 -8.53 -14.25 -23.41
C GLU A 54 -7.33 -13.65 -22.65
N ASP A 55 -6.61 -12.71 -23.28
CA ASP A 55 -5.46 -12.05 -22.66
C ASP A 55 -5.89 -10.90 -21.75
N VAL A 56 -7.01 -10.25 -22.06
CA VAL A 56 -7.64 -9.30 -21.14
C VAL A 56 -8.07 -9.96 -19.84
N GLN A 57 -8.59 -11.18 -19.90
CA GLN A 57 -8.92 -11.93 -18.69
C GLN A 57 -7.66 -12.22 -17.85
N LYS A 58 -6.52 -12.51 -18.49
CA LYS A 58 -5.23 -12.64 -17.81
C LYS A 58 -4.77 -11.32 -17.18
N PHE A 59 -4.95 -10.19 -17.86
CA PHE A 59 -4.64 -8.87 -17.29
C PHE A 59 -5.48 -8.58 -16.05
N LEU A 60 -6.78 -8.91 -16.08
CA LEU A 60 -7.67 -8.75 -14.94
C LEU A 60 -7.28 -9.66 -13.77
N GLN A 61 -6.78 -10.87 -14.03
CA GLN A 61 -6.27 -11.76 -12.98
C GLN A 61 -5.08 -11.13 -12.25
N ILE A 62 -4.12 -10.53 -12.98
CA ILE A 62 -3.00 -9.80 -12.38
C ILE A 62 -3.51 -8.62 -11.54
N CYS A 63 -4.32 -7.74 -12.14
CA CYS A 63 -4.78 -6.52 -11.47
C CYS A 63 -5.69 -6.78 -10.25
N SER A 64 -6.41 -7.89 -10.24
CA SER A 64 -7.38 -8.26 -9.20
C SER A 64 -6.86 -9.33 -8.24
N TYR A 65 -5.59 -9.72 -8.35
CA TYR A 65 -5.01 -10.71 -7.46
C TYR A 65 -4.97 -10.18 -6.02
N ASP A 66 -5.57 -10.92 -5.09
CA ASP A 66 -5.66 -10.50 -3.68
C ASP A 66 -4.49 -11.04 -2.81
N GLY A 67 -3.70 -11.98 -3.33
CA GLY A 67 -2.57 -12.58 -2.61
C GLY A 67 -1.34 -11.68 -2.56
N ASP A 68 -0.40 -12.01 -1.68
CA ASP A 68 0.88 -11.29 -1.52
C ASP A 68 1.90 -11.76 -2.58
N TYR A 69 2.94 -10.96 -2.80
CA TYR A 69 4.10 -11.33 -3.62
C TYR A 69 3.75 -11.81 -5.03
N ILE A 70 3.08 -10.96 -5.82
CA ILE A 70 2.71 -11.27 -7.21
C ILE A 70 3.90 -11.60 -8.12
N ASN A 71 5.12 -11.26 -7.71
CA ASN A 71 6.37 -11.50 -8.41
C ASN A 71 7.13 -12.75 -7.90
N ASP A 72 6.52 -13.55 -7.03
CA ASP A 72 7.07 -14.82 -6.58
C ASP A 72 6.64 -15.94 -7.55
N ASP A 73 7.59 -16.77 -7.99
CA ASP A 73 7.35 -17.90 -8.90
C ASP A 73 6.40 -18.95 -8.30
N SER A 74 6.23 -18.95 -6.97
CA SER A 74 5.26 -19.81 -6.28
C SER A 74 3.84 -19.21 -6.20
N CYS A 75 3.63 -17.98 -6.68
CA CYS A 75 2.30 -17.38 -6.61
C CYS A 75 1.31 -18.10 -7.57
N PRO A 76 0.01 -18.21 -7.22
CA PRO A 76 -0.98 -18.93 -8.03
C PRO A 76 -1.20 -18.36 -9.44
N ILE A 77 -0.65 -17.19 -9.74
CA ILE A 77 -0.75 -16.53 -11.05
C ILE A 77 0.63 -16.34 -11.70
N ALA A 78 1.66 -17.07 -11.26
CA ALA A 78 3.02 -17.01 -11.82
C ALA A 78 3.00 -17.28 -13.33
N ASP A 79 2.34 -18.35 -13.78
CA ASP A 79 2.18 -18.68 -15.21
C ASP A 79 1.51 -17.54 -16.01
N VAL A 80 0.57 -16.83 -15.39
CA VAL A 80 -0.13 -15.70 -16.00
C VAL A 80 0.81 -14.49 -16.12
N ASN A 81 1.62 -14.23 -15.10
CA ASN A 81 2.66 -13.20 -15.15
C ASN A 81 3.68 -13.49 -16.25
N ASP A 82 4.19 -14.72 -16.29
CA ASP A 82 5.19 -15.14 -17.28
C ASP A 82 4.64 -15.04 -18.70
N TYR A 83 3.39 -15.46 -18.91
CA TYR A 83 2.72 -15.30 -20.20
C TYR A 83 2.62 -13.83 -20.62
N VAL A 84 2.13 -12.96 -19.74
CA VAL A 84 1.94 -11.53 -20.06
C VAL A 84 3.29 -10.86 -20.29
N TYR A 85 4.29 -11.15 -19.46
CA TYR A 85 5.64 -10.63 -19.61
C TYR A 85 6.27 -11.11 -20.92
N GLY A 86 6.17 -12.40 -21.23
CA GLY A 86 6.73 -12.99 -22.44
C GLY A 86 6.08 -12.47 -23.72
N LYS A 87 4.75 -12.27 -23.72
CA LYS A 87 4.00 -11.86 -24.91
C LYS A 87 3.99 -10.34 -25.14
N TYR A 88 3.81 -9.55 -24.08
CA TYR A 88 3.60 -8.10 -24.16
C TYR A 88 4.74 -7.28 -23.58
N GLY A 89 5.73 -7.93 -22.97
CA GLY A 89 6.92 -7.30 -22.45
C GLY A 89 6.75 -6.61 -21.10
N CYS A 90 7.88 -6.15 -20.58
CA CYS A 90 8.00 -5.46 -19.31
C CYS A 90 7.08 -4.23 -19.16
N PRO A 91 6.88 -3.36 -20.18
CA PRO A 91 6.02 -2.18 -20.01
C PRO A 91 4.55 -2.51 -19.73
N ALA A 92 4.00 -3.50 -20.46
CA ALA A 92 2.64 -3.96 -20.25
C ALA A 92 2.48 -4.60 -18.87
N TRP A 93 3.40 -5.51 -18.52
CA TRP A 93 3.40 -6.16 -17.20
C TRP A 93 3.53 -5.14 -16.06
N SER A 94 4.46 -4.19 -16.15
CA SER A 94 4.68 -3.13 -15.14
C SER A 94 3.44 -2.28 -14.90
N THR A 95 2.68 -2.01 -15.96
CA THR A 95 1.42 -1.26 -15.86
C THR A 95 0.39 -2.01 -15.03
N LEU A 96 0.25 -3.33 -15.24
CA LEU A 96 -0.72 -4.16 -14.52
C LEU A 96 -0.30 -4.34 -13.05
N VAL A 97 0.99 -4.53 -12.79
CA VAL A 97 1.54 -4.63 -11.43
C VAL A 97 1.40 -3.32 -10.65
N ASP A 98 1.50 -2.15 -11.30
CA ASP A 98 1.23 -0.85 -10.66
C ASP A 98 -0.23 -0.74 -10.18
N ILE A 99 -1.19 -1.25 -10.96
CA ILE A 99 -2.60 -1.31 -10.57
C ILE A 99 -2.79 -2.24 -9.36
N TYR A 100 -2.27 -3.47 -9.44
CA TYR A 100 -2.29 -4.43 -8.33
C TYR A 100 -1.72 -3.80 -7.05
N SER A 101 -0.53 -3.20 -7.13
CA SER A 101 0.18 -2.65 -5.98
C SER A 101 -0.60 -1.52 -5.32
N LYS A 102 -1.17 -0.61 -6.12
CA LYS A 102 -2.00 0.50 -5.62
C LYS A 102 -3.28 0.02 -4.97
N ARG A 103 -3.95 -1.00 -5.55
CA ARG A 103 -5.14 -1.60 -4.93
C ARG A 103 -4.80 -2.27 -3.61
N LYS A 104 -3.70 -3.03 -3.55
CA LYS A 104 -3.20 -3.64 -2.32
C LYS A 104 -2.93 -2.60 -1.25
N GLU A 105 -2.32 -1.48 -1.60
CA GLU A 105 -2.07 -0.36 -0.69
C GLU A 105 -3.39 0.26 -0.18
N GLN A 106 -4.36 0.51 -1.07
CA GLN A 106 -5.67 1.06 -0.71
C GLN A 106 -6.43 0.11 0.23
N GLN A 107 -6.48 -1.19 -0.09
CA GLN A 107 -7.08 -2.20 0.77
C GLN A 107 -6.38 -2.28 2.14
N GLY A 108 -5.04 -2.23 2.16
CA GLY A 108 -4.25 -2.20 3.38
C GLY A 108 -4.58 -0.99 4.24
N LYS A 109 -4.68 0.21 3.64
CA LYS A 109 -5.09 1.44 4.33
C LYS A 109 -6.52 1.36 4.84
N ALA A 110 -7.45 0.83 4.07
CA ALA A 110 -8.85 0.68 4.47
C ALA A 110 -8.98 -0.27 5.68
N LYS A 111 -8.33 -1.43 5.65
CA LYS A 111 -8.28 -2.37 6.78
C LYS A 111 -7.64 -1.71 8.01
N ALA A 112 -6.51 -1.03 7.83
CA ALA A 112 -5.82 -0.33 8.91
C ALA A 112 -6.70 0.76 9.54
N LYS A 113 -7.48 1.49 8.74
CA LYS A 113 -8.41 2.51 9.24
C LYS A 113 -9.49 1.92 10.14
N VAL A 114 -10.12 0.82 9.75
CA VAL A 114 -11.16 0.16 10.56
C VAL A 114 -10.61 -0.26 11.92
N VAL A 115 -9.43 -0.88 11.93
CA VAL A 115 -8.76 -1.29 13.18
C VAL A 115 -8.35 -0.08 14.01
N ALA A 116 -7.82 0.97 13.38
CA ALA A 116 -7.45 2.21 14.06
C ALA A 116 -8.66 2.88 14.73
N ASP A 117 -9.81 2.92 14.06
CA ASP A 117 -11.05 3.48 14.63
C ASP A 117 -11.53 2.67 15.85
N GLU A 118 -11.38 1.34 15.84
CA GLU A 118 -11.69 0.50 17.00
C GLU A 118 -10.72 0.76 18.16
N TYR A 119 -9.42 0.81 17.89
CA TYR A 119 -8.40 1.05 18.90
C TYR A 119 -8.51 2.45 19.50
N PHE A 120 -8.79 3.46 18.67
CA PHE A 120 -9.02 4.83 19.12
C PHE A 120 -10.13 4.88 20.16
N LYS A 121 -11.29 4.25 19.90
CA LYS A 121 -12.42 4.22 20.86
C LYS A 121 -12.04 3.57 22.19
N LYS A 122 -11.25 2.49 22.17
CA LYS A 122 -10.79 1.81 23.39
C LYS A 122 -9.84 2.69 24.19
N ILE A 123 -8.88 3.32 23.52
CA ILE A 123 -7.90 4.24 24.14
C ILE A 123 -8.61 5.45 24.71
N ASP A 124 -9.51 6.06 23.94
CA ASP A 124 -10.26 7.25 24.35
C ASP A 124 -11.14 6.97 25.57
N LYS A 125 -11.83 5.83 25.59
CA LYS A 125 -12.59 5.39 26.78
C LYS A 125 -11.71 5.22 28.02
N TYR A 126 -10.52 4.62 27.87
CA TYR A 126 -9.59 4.43 28.99
C TYR A 126 -9.05 5.76 29.51
N ARG A 127 -8.84 6.75 28.63
CA ARG A 127 -8.36 8.08 29.03
C ARG A 127 -9.31 8.82 29.98
N TYR A 128 -10.62 8.56 29.89
CA TYR A 128 -11.61 9.15 30.79
C TYR A 128 -11.78 8.38 32.12
N ASP A 129 -10.94 7.37 32.38
CA ASP A 129 -10.82 6.71 33.68
C ASP A 129 -9.91 7.55 34.59
N ASP A 130 -10.34 7.81 35.83
CA ASP A 130 -9.62 8.68 36.78
C ASP A 130 -8.19 8.16 37.10
N GLU A 131 -7.91 6.88 36.86
CA GLU A 131 -6.58 6.28 37.02
C GLU A 131 -5.61 6.59 35.85
N ALA A 132 -6.11 6.98 34.67
CA ALA A 132 -5.28 7.17 33.48
C ALA A 132 -4.43 8.45 33.53
N ASP A 133 -4.99 9.55 34.05
CA ASP A 133 -4.31 10.85 34.11
C ASP A 133 -3.11 10.83 35.07
N ALA A 134 -3.19 10.08 36.17
CA ALA A 134 -2.07 9.90 37.10
C ALA A 134 -0.91 9.10 36.48
N ILE A 135 -1.19 8.17 35.56
CA ILE A 135 -0.17 7.29 34.98
C ILE A 135 0.66 8.01 33.91
N PHE A 136 0.03 8.82 33.06
CA PHE A 136 0.73 9.47 31.95
C PHE A 136 1.48 10.74 32.39
N GLY A 137 0.95 11.49 33.36
CA GLY A 137 1.60 12.72 33.86
C GLY A 137 3.04 12.51 34.32
N ASP A 138 3.32 11.44 35.09
CA ASP A 138 4.67 11.13 35.55
C ASP A 138 5.60 10.67 34.42
N LEU A 139 5.05 10.10 33.34
CA LEU A 139 5.81 9.55 32.22
C LEU A 139 6.02 10.53 31.07
N GLU A 140 5.30 11.65 31.05
CA GLU A 140 5.28 12.58 29.92
C GLU A 140 6.69 13.11 29.57
N TYR A 141 7.48 13.50 30.58
CA TYR A 141 8.86 13.95 30.39
C TYR A 141 9.75 12.83 29.83
N VAL A 142 9.61 11.60 30.35
CA VAL A 142 10.37 10.44 29.88
C VAL A 142 10.04 10.12 28.43
N VAL A 143 8.75 10.14 28.07
CA VAL A 143 8.25 9.94 26.71
C VAL A 143 8.83 11.01 25.77
N SER A 144 8.84 12.28 26.20
CA SER A 144 9.41 13.40 25.41
C SER A 144 10.90 13.20 25.13
N GLU A 145 11.70 12.87 26.15
CA GLU A 145 13.14 12.69 25.99
C GLU A 145 13.49 11.48 25.12
N ILE A 146 12.73 10.38 25.24
CA ILE A 146 12.87 9.20 24.37
C ILE A 146 12.57 9.56 22.91
N ALA A 147 11.48 10.29 22.66
CA ALA A 147 11.11 10.73 21.31
C ALA A 147 12.20 11.62 20.68
N GLN A 148 12.76 12.56 21.45
CA GLN A 148 13.87 13.41 21.01
C GLN A 148 15.13 12.58 20.71
N ALA A 149 15.50 11.66 21.60
CA ALA A 149 16.65 10.79 21.42
C ALA A 149 16.50 9.92 20.16
N ALA A 150 15.32 9.35 19.92
CA ALA A 150 15.01 8.57 18.73
C ALA A 150 15.17 9.42 17.46
N ASN A 151 14.62 10.64 17.44
CA ASN A 151 14.71 11.53 16.28
C ASN A 151 16.15 11.94 15.94
N LYS A 152 17.01 12.14 16.95
CA LYS A 152 18.45 12.45 16.75
C LYS A 152 19.21 11.36 16.01
N THR A 153 18.70 10.13 15.95
CA THR A 153 19.34 9.03 15.21
C THR A 153 19.26 9.21 13.69
N GLY A 154 18.36 10.05 13.18
CA GLY A 154 18.10 10.22 11.74
C GLY A 154 17.52 8.97 11.05
N ARG A 155 17.17 7.92 11.81
CA ARG A 155 16.60 6.68 11.29
C ARG A 155 15.15 6.89 10.89
N LYS A 156 14.71 6.10 9.90
CA LYS A 156 13.32 6.06 9.43
C LYS A 156 12.71 4.71 9.78
N THR A 157 11.41 4.70 10.04
CA THR A 157 10.66 3.45 10.19
C THR A 157 10.62 2.70 8.85
N PHE A 158 10.37 1.39 8.87
CA PHE A 158 10.49 0.51 7.70
C PHE A 158 9.77 1.05 6.44
N ARG A 159 8.54 1.53 6.59
CA ARG A 159 7.76 2.15 5.51
C ARG A 159 7.73 3.68 5.56
N ASN A 160 8.39 4.28 6.55
CA ASN A 160 8.39 5.72 6.81
C ASN A 160 6.97 6.34 6.88
N LEU A 161 5.98 5.56 7.35
CA LEU A 161 4.58 6.02 7.48
C LEU A 161 4.37 6.83 8.77
N VAL A 162 5.21 6.58 9.77
CA VAL A 162 5.29 7.31 11.04
C VAL A 162 6.74 7.61 11.34
N GLY A 163 6.99 8.64 12.13
CA GLY A 163 8.35 8.99 12.58
C GLY A 163 8.90 7.96 13.58
N ILE A 164 10.23 7.93 13.68
CA ILE A 164 10.95 7.02 14.58
C ILE A 164 10.64 7.30 16.06
N ASP A 165 10.29 8.54 16.40
CA ASP A 165 9.74 8.94 17.70
C ASP A 165 8.57 8.05 18.14
N LYS A 166 7.60 7.84 17.25
CA LYS A 166 6.38 7.08 17.56
C LYS A 166 6.66 5.60 17.74
N GLU A 167 7.62 5.06 16.98
CA GLU A 167 8.05 3.67 17.13
C GLU A 167 8.70 3.44 18.50
N TYR A 168 9.55 4.36 18.96
CA TYR A 168 10.18 4.25 20.28
C TYR A 168 9.17 4.42 21.43
N VAL A 169 8.21 5.34 21.31
CA VAL A 169 7.13 5.49 22.30
C VAL A 169 6.24 4.24 22.34
N PHE A 170 5.93 3.64 21.18
CA PHE A 170 5.23 2.36 21.11
C PHE A 170 6.02 1.26 21.82
N TYR A 171 7.33 1.15 21.57
CA TYR A 171 8.17 0.16 22.24
C TYR A 171 8.28 0.37 23.75
N LEU A 172 8.35 1.61 24.23
CA LEU A 172 8.31 1.91 25.66
C LEU A 172 7.05 1.31 26.30
N GLY A 173 5.87 1.63 25.76
CA GLY A 173 4.60 1.08 26.25
C GLY A 173 4.52 -0.44 26.15
N TYR A 174 5.00 -1.03 25.04
CA TYR A 174 5.05 -2.47 24.85
C TYR A 174 5.96 -3.19 25.86
N LEU A 175 7.14 -2.62 26.15
CA LEU A 175 8.10 -3.17 27.10
C LEU A 175 7.63 -3.01 28.55
N MET A 176 6.98 -1.89 28.88
CA MET A 176 6.31 -1.70 30.17
C MET A 176 5.16 -2.71 30.37
N GLY A 177 4.31 -2.91 29.35
CA GLY A 177 3.24 -3.91 29.39
C GLY A 177 3.75 -5.36 29.50
N LYS A 178 5.00 -5.61 29.10
CA LYS A 178 5.72 -6.87 29.32
C LYS A 178 6.41 -6.98 30.68
N GLY A 179 6.42 -5.91 31.49
CA GLY A 179 7.14 -5.85 32.77
C GLY A 179 8.67 -5.78 32.63
N ILE A 180 9.19 -5.51 31.43
CA ILE A 180 10.63 -5.38 31.18
C ILE A 180 11.13 -4.03 31.68
N ILE A 181 10.33 -2.97 31.48
CA ILE A 181 10.58 -1.64 32.02
C ILE A 181 9.59 -1.41 33.15
N ASN A 182 10.09 -1.18 34.36
CA ASN A 182 9.28 -0.90 35.53
C ASN A 182 9.47 0.56 35.97
N LYS A 183 8.42 1.17 36.52
CA LYS A 183 8.45 2.57 36.99
C LYS A 183 9.46 2.83 38.12
N SER A 184 10.03 1.79 38.72
CA SER A 184 10.86 1.84 39.93
C SER A 184 12.36 2.09 39.70
N GLU A 185 12.81 2.50 38.52
CA GLU A 185 14.23 2.78 38.23
C GLU A 185 14.52 4.26 37.92
N GLY A 186 13.77 5.19 38.55
CA GLY A 186 14.00 6.64 38.49
C GLY A 186 13.95 7.28 39.86
#